data_AF-A0A7G8JKH6-F1
#
_entry.id   AF-A0A7G8JKH6-F1
#
_cell.length_a   1.000
_cell.length_b   1.000
_cell.length_c   1.000
_cell.angle_alpha   90.00
_cell.angle_beta   90.00
_cell.angle_gamma   90.00
#
_symmetry.space_group_name_H-M   'P 1'
#
loop_
_entity.id
_entity.type
_entity.pdbx_description
1 polymer ?
#
loop_
_entity_poly.entity_id
_entity_poly.type
_entity_poly.pdbx_seq_one_letter_code
_entity_poly.pdbx_strand_id
1 'polypeptide(L)'
;MMIFYLIFCSLLIPVNLWAAITPHLHSDLSMQILHATSTLVLLPLLASLWIQRKHLNQLTGFVLSIFLCVMVVINTWIAFMGMGVRNGWIDHIFLALAAASVEAYFLFMPAPVSEKA
;
A
#
# COMPACT_ATOMS: atom_id res chain seq x y z
N MET A 1 2.66 12.43 -13.94
CA MET A 1 2.62 10.98 -13.61
C MET A 1 2.35 10.68 -12.13
N MET A 2 2.74 11.54 -11.18
CA MET A 2 2.49 11.31 -9.74
C MET A 2 1.01 11.47 -9.32
N ILE A 3 0.28 12.42 -9.90
CA ILE A 3 -1.15 12.63 -9.61
C ILE A 3 -2.01 11.40 -9.96
N PHE A 4 -1.78 10.77 -11.12
CA PHE A 4 -2.51 9.55 -11.50
C PHE A 4 -2.24 8.38 -10.55
N TYR A 5 -0.98 8.25 -10.10
CA TYR A 5 -0.61 7.26 -9.10
C TYR A 5 -1.33 7.48 -7.77
N LEU A 6 -1.41 8.73 -7.30
CA LEU A 6 -2.13 9.09 -6.07
C LEU A 6 -3.63 8.87 -6.20
N ILE A 7 -4.25 9.29 -7.31
CA ILE A 7 -5.67 9.00 -7.59
C ILE A 7 -5.93 7.49 -7.55
N PHE A 8 -5.03 6.70 -8.12
CA PHE A 8 -5.14 5.25 -8.09
C PHE A 8 -5.00 4.68 -6.67
N CYS A 9 -4.08 5.20 -5.85
CA CYS A 9 -4.00 4.89 -4.42
C CYS A 9 -5.32 5.24 -3.70
N SER A 10 -5.91 6.40 -4.02
CA SER A 10 -7.15 6.88 -3.40
C SER A 10 -8.31 5.95 -3.68
N LEU A 11 -8.34 5.32 -4.86
CA LEU A 11 -9.36 4.35 -5.23
C LEU A 11 -9.16 2.99 -4.55
N LEU A 12 -7.91 2.60 -4.27
CA LEU A 12 -7.61 1.35 -3.58
C LEU A 12 -8.01 1.36 -2.10
N ILE A 13 -8.04 2.54 -1.45
CA ILE A 13 -8.51 2.68 -0.06
C ILE A 13 -9.97 2.22 0.10
N PRO A 14 -10.98 2.82 -0.57
CA PRO A 14 -12.37 2.43 -0.43
C PRO A 14 -12.62 1.02 -1.00
N VAL A 15 -11.89 0.59 -2.04
CA VAL A 15 -12.05 -0.77 -2.58
C VAL A 15 -11.60 -1.83 -1.57
N ASN A 16 -10.46 -1.63 -0.90
CA ASN A 16 -10.03 -2.53 0.18
C ASN A 16 -10.97 -2.46 1.39
N LEU A 17 -11.44 -1.28 1.79
CA LEU A 17 -12.44 -1.17 2.87
C LEU A 17 -13.75 -1.87 2.53
N TRP A 18 -14.21 -1.76 1.28
CA TRP A 18 -15.38 -2.47 0.79
C TRP A 18 -15.17 -3.99 0.84
N ALA A 19 -14.01 -4.46 0.37
CA ALA A 19 -13.62 -5.87 0.45
C ALA A 19 -13.56 -6.41 1.89
N ALA A 20 -13.16 -5.57 2.85
CA ALA A 20 -13.17 -5.92 4.27
C ALA A 20 -14.59 -6.04 4.86
N ILE A 21 -15.52 -5.19 4.44
CA ILE A 21 -16.90 -5.15 4.96
C ILE A 21 -17.77 -6.25 4.33
N THR A 22 -17.55 -6.57 3.05
CA THR A 22 -18.36 -7.56 2.32
C THR A 22 -17.54 -8.75 1.80
N PRO A 23 -16.81 -9.49 2.67
CA PRO A 23 -15.86 -10.51 2.22
C PRO A 23 -16.50 -11.71 1.51
N HIS A 24 -17.80 -11.93 1.72
CA HIS A 24 -18.57 -13.05 1.15
C HIS A 24 -19.11 -12.80 -0.26
N LEU A 25 -18.96 -11.58 -0.79
CA LEU A 25 -19.50 -11.19 -2.11
C LEU A 25 -18.46 -11.23 -3.23
N HIS A 26 -17.19 -11.49 -2.91
CA HIS A 26 -16.07 -11.36 -3.84
C HIS A 26 -15.58 -12.73 -4.30
N SER A 27 -15.21 -12.83 -5.58
CA SER A 27 -14.62 -14.05 -6.14
C SER A 27 -13.13 -14.13 -5.82
N ASP A 28 -12.59 -15.35 -5.73
CA ASP A 28 -11.16 -15.55 -5.46
C ASP A 28 -10.26 -14.79 -6.44
N LEU A 29 -10.61 -14.78 -7.73
CA LEU A 29 -9.88 -14.05 -8.76
C LEU A 29 -9.88 -12.53 -8.51
N SER A 30 -11.03 -11.96 -8.16
CA SER A 30 -11.12 -10.52 -7.88
C SER A 30 -10.25 -10.12 -6.68
N MET A 31 -10.19 -10.98 -5.67
CA MET A 31 -9.39 -10.75 -4.46
C MET A 31 -7.90 -10.88 -4.76
N GLN A 32 -7.49 -11.90 -5.51
CA GLN A 32 -6.10 -12.03 -5.98
C GLN A 32 -5.64 -10.79 -6.76
N ILE A 33 -6.47 -10.30 -7.69
CA ILE A 33 -6.16 -9.09 -8.48
C ILE A 33 -6.07 -7.86 -7.56
N LEU A 34 -6.98 -7.71 -6.59
CA LEU A 34 -6.97 -6.60 -5.65
C LEU A 34 -5.69 -6.61 -4.80
N HIS A 35 -5.27 -7.77 -4.29
CA HIS A 35 -4.03 -7.91 -3.53
C HIS A 35 -2.78 -7.67 -4.40
N ALA A 36 -2.75 -8.18 -5.64
CA ALA A 36 -1.66 -7.95 -6.57
C ALA A 36 -1.51 -6.45 -6.89
N THR A 37 -2.62 -5.81 -7.22
CA THR A 37 -2.68 -4.39 -7.58
C THR A 37 -2.30 -3.51 -6.39
N SER A 38 -2.82 -3.82 -5.20
CA SER A 38 -2.46 -3.09 -3.98
C SER A 38 -0.97 -3.26 -3.67
N THR A 39 -0.41 -4.47 -3.84
CA THR A 39 1.03 -4.73 -3.64
C THR A 39 1.91 -3.89 -4.58
N LEU A 40 1.57 -3.84 -5.88
CA LEU A 40 2.31 -3.05 -6.87
C LEU A 40 2.39 -1.58 -6.49
N VAL A 41 1.31 -1.03 -5.91
CA VAL A 41 1.26 0.36 -5.46
C VAL A 41 2.09 0.61 -4.21
N LEU A 42 2.36 -0.39 -3.38
CA LEU A 42 3.22 -0.23 -2.19
C LEU A 42 4.72 -0.25 -2.52
N LEU A 43 5.14 -0.86 -3.63
CA LEU A 43 6.56 -1.00 -3.99
C LEU A 43 7.29 0.36 -4.15
N PRO A 44 6.73 1.39 -4.83
CA PRO A 44 7.38 2.68 -4.95
C PRO A 44 7.60 3.37 -3.61
N LEU A 45 6.65 3.25 -2.66
CA LEU A 45 6.81 3.79 -1.32
C LEU A 45 7.92 3.06 -0.57
N LEU A 46 7.94 1.72 -0.59
CA LEU A 46 8.98 0.93 0.06
C LEU A 46 10.37 1.25 -0.51
N ALA A 47 10.49 1.41 -1.83
CA ALA A 47 11.71 1.83 -2.49
C ALA A 47 12.12 3.25 -2.08
N SER A 48 11.17 4.20 -2.02
CA SER A 48 11.44 5.57 -1.59
C SER A 48 11.94 5.63 -0.15
N LEU A 49 11.33 4.89 0.77
CA LEU A 49 11.80 4.78 2.16
C LEU A 49 13.21 4.21 2.26
N TRP A 50 13.55 3.25 1.39
CA TRP A 50 14.89 2.63 1.39
C TRP A 50 15.97 3.57 0.85
N ILE A 51 15.66 4.38 -0.17
CA ILE A 51 16.58 5.30 -0.84
C ILE A 51 16.69 6.63 -0.07
N GLN A 52 15.57 7.16 0.42
CA GLN A 52 15.44 8.48 1.04
C GLN A 52 15.28 8.41 2.57
N ARG A 53 15.98 7.48 3.23
CA ARG A 53 15.91 7.21 4.68
C ARG A 53 16.08 8.44 5.59
N LYS A 54 16.66 9.53 5.09
CA LYS A 54 16.95 10.75 5.86
C LYS A 54 15.76 11.74 5.96
N HIS A 55 14.70 11.57 5.17
CA HIS A 55 13.58 12.52 5.14
C HIS A 55 12.51 12.27 6.21
N LEU A 56 12.41 11.05 6.73
CA LEU A 56 11.52 10.69 7.82
C LEU A 56 12.29 10.51 9.12
N ASN A 57 11.61 10.75 10.25
CA ASN A 57 12.13 10.36 11.55
C ASN A 57 12.51 8.87 11.53
N GLN A 58 13.69 8.52 12.03
CA GLN A 58 14.25 7.16 11.95
C GLN A 58 13.29 6.10 12.48
N LEU A 59 12.58 6.40 13.58
CA LEU A 59 11.59 5.50 14.16
C LEU A 59 10.39 5.28 13.23
N THR A 60 9.81 6.36 12.71
CA THR A 60 8.66 6.30 11.79
C THR A 60 9.01 5.57 10.50
N GLY A 61 10.17 5.89 9.90
CA GLY A 61 10.66 5.23 8.70
C GLY A 61 10.93 3.73 8.92
N PHE A 62 11.45 3.36 10.10
CA PHE A 62 11.69 1.96 10.46
C PHE A 62 10.38 1.17 10.61
N VAL A 63 9.43 1.69 11.39
CA VAL A 63 8.12 1.05 11.60
C VAL A 63 7.37 0.92 10.27
N LEU A 64 7.33 1.99 9.48
CA LEU A 64 6.65 2.00 8.17
C LEU A 64 7.32 1.03 7.18
N SER A 65 8.66 0.93 7.18
CA SER A 65 9.37 -0.01 6.32
C SER A 65 9.07 -1.47 6.68
N ILE A 66 9.05 -1.81 7.97
CA ILE A 66 8.68 -3.16 8.43
C ILE A 66 7.25 -3.46 8.03
N PHE A 67 6.33 -2.53 8.33
CA PHE A 67 4.92 -2.68 7.99
C PHE A 67 4.72 -2.93 6.49
N LEU A 68 5.31 -2.10 5.63
CA LEU A 68 5.21 -2.27 4.18
C LEU A 68 5.89 -3.53 3.67
N CYS A 69 7.02 -3.94 4.25
CA CYS A 69 7.68 -5.19 3.88
C CYS A 69 6.78 -6.39 4.18
N VAL A 70 6.20 -6.45 5.38
CA VAL A 70 5.24 -7.49 5.77
C VAL A 70 4.03 -7.48 4.83
N MET A 71 3.48 -6.30 4.54
CA MET A 71 2.36 -6.16 3.62
C MET A 71 2.72 -6.67 2.22
N VAL A 72 3.84 -6.27 1.65
CA VAL A 72 4.24 -6.72 0.31
C VAL A 72 4.40 -8.24 0.27
N VAL A 73 5.07 -8.85 1.25
CA VAL A 73 5.30 -10.30 1.28
C VAL A 73 3.99 -11.08 1.40
N ILE A 74 3.15 -10.73 2.39
CA ILE A 74 1.88 -11.43 2.64
C ILE A 74 0.93 -11.25 1.46
N ASN A 75 0.80 -10.04 0.93
CA ASN A 75 -0.14 -9.77 -0.17
C ASN A 75 0.35 -10.36 -1.49
N THR A 76 1.65 -10.47 -1.71
CA THR A 76 2.20 -11.24 -2.84
C THR A 76 1.80 -12.71 -2.74
N TRP A 77 1.97 -13.32 -1.56
CA TRP A 77 1.57 -14.71 -1.35
C TRP A 77 0.07 -14.92 -1.60
N ILE A 78 -0.78 -14.04 -1.05
CA ILE A 78 -2.24 -14.10 -1.23
C ILE A 78 -2.61 -13.89 -2.71
N ALA A 79 -1.92 -13.01 -3.44
CA ALA A 79 -2.15 -12.81 -4.85
C ALA A 79 -1.90 -14.07 -5.70
N PHE A 80 -0.95 -14.93 -5.31
CA PHE A 80 -0.65 -16.17 -6.02
C PHE A 80 -1.46 -17.38 -5.54
N MET A 81 -1.71 -17.49 -4.24
CA MET A 81 -2.35 -18.67 -3.63
C MET A 81 -3.84 -18.48 -3.31
N GLY A 82 -4.35 -17.25 -3.40
CA GLY A 82 -5.69 -16.87 -2.93
C GLY A 82 -5.76 -16.64 -1.42
N MET A 83 -6.90 -16.09 -0.97
CA MET A 83 -7.17 -15.85 0.45
C MET A 83 -7.56 -17.14 1.16
N GLY A 84 -6.57 -17.96 1.53
CA GLY A 84 -6.77 -19.17 2.34
C GLY A 84 -6.96 -18.92 3.84
N VAL A 85 -7.25 -17.68 4.27
CA VAL A 85 -7.20 -17.27 5.68
C VAL A 85 -8.56 -16.84 6.20
N ARG A 86 -8.97 -17.40 7.35
CA ARG A 86 -10.29 -17.19 7.98
C ARG A 86 -10.61 -15.73 8.34
N ASN A 87 -9.58 -14.88 8.47
CA ASN A 87 -9.69 -13.46 8.83
C ASN A 87 -9.12 -12.52 7.75
N GLY A 88 -9.19 -12.89 6.46
CA GLY A 88 -8.65 -12.08 5.35
C GLY A 88 -9.18 -10.64 5.25
N TRP A 89 -10.34 -10.36 5.87
CA TRP A 89 -10.85 -8.99 6.00
C TRP A 89 -9.89 -8.03 6.74
N ILE A 90 -9.07 -8.56 7.66
CA ILE A 90 -8.05 -7.78 8.37
C ILE A 90 -6.94 -7.33 7.41
N ASP A 91 -6.55 -8.20 6.48
CA ASP A 91 -5.51 -7.89 5.48
C ASP A 91 -5.94 -6.71 4.60
N HIS A 92 -7.23 -6.63 4.27
CA HIS A 92 -7.78 -5.50 3.54
C HIS A 92 -7.76 -4.19 4.32
N ILE A 93 -8.02 -4.22 5.63
CA ILE A 93 -7.90 -3.02 6.48
C ILE A 93 -6.45 -2.53 6.48
N PHE A 94 -5.48 -3.45 6.62
CA PHE A 94 -4.08 -3.08 6.55
C PHE A 94 -3.66 -2.60 5.16
N LEU A 95 -4.21 -3.16 4.08
CA LEU A 95 -3.97 -2.67 2.72
C LEU A 95 -4.52 -1.25 2.52
N ALA A 96 -5.72 -0.96 3.03
CA ALA A 96 -6.28 0.39 3.02
C ALA A 96 -5.40 1.38 3.80
N LEU A 97 -4.91 0.98 4.98
CA LEU A 97 -3.98 1.79 5.77
C LEU A 97 -2.64 1.99 5.05
N ALA A 98 -2.13 0.97 4.36
CA ALA A 98 -0.90 1.05 3.59
C ALA A 98 -1.06 2.01 2.39
N ALA A 99 -2.17 1.94 1.66
CA ALA A 99 -2.48 2.87 0.58
C ALA A 99 -2.62 4.32 1.09
N ALA A 100 -3.29 4.53 2.24
CA ALA A 100 -3.36 5.85 2.88
C ALA A 100 -1.97 6.36 3.30
N SER A 101 -1.08 5.47 3.73
CA SER A 101 0.30 5.82 4.08
C SER A 101 1.12 6.25 2.86
N VAL A 102 0.87 5.66 1.68
CA VAL A 102 1.44 6.09 0.39
C VAL A 102 1.02 7.51 0.08
N GLU A 103 -0.29 7.80 0.16
CA GLU A 103 -0.79 9.14 -0.11
C GLU A 103 -0.22 10.17 0.85
N ALA A 104 -0.26 9.88 2.15
CA ALA A 104 0.31 10.76 3.16
C ALA A 104 1.80 11.02 2.88
N TYR A 105 2.58 9.98 2.62
CA TYR A 105 4.01 10.13 2.35
C TYR A 105 4.28 11.04 1.15
N PHE A 106 3.63 10.79 0.01
CA PHE A 106 3.89 11.53 -1.22
C PHE A 106 3.23 12.93 -1.28
N LEU A 107 2.10 13.14 -0.58
CA LEU A 107 1.47 14.46 -0.47
C LEU A 107 2.21 15.38 0.52
N PHE A 108 2.76 14.82 1.60
CA PHE A 108 3.53 15.59 2.59
C PHE A 108 5.03 15.60 2.31
N MET A 109 5.52 14.90 1.28
CA MET A 109 6.89 15.02 0.83
C MET A 109 7.12 16.45 0.31
N PRO A 110 8.02 17.25 0.91
CA PRO A 110 8.35 18.55 0.36
C PRO A 110 8.92 18.35 -1.05
N ALA A 111 8.43 19.13 -2.02
CA ALA A 111 8.95 19.11 -3.38
C ALA A 111 10.48 19.27 -3.32
N PRO A 112 11.26 18.55 -4.15
CA PRO A 112 12.69 18.81 -4.23
C PRO A 112 12.85 20.29 -4.51
N VAL A 113 13.56 20.99 -3.63
CA VAL A 113 13.95 22.37 -3.86
C VAL A 113 14.65 22.35 -5.21
N SER A 114 13.99 22.93 -6.22
CA SER A 114 14.63 23.24 -7.48
C SER A 114 15.90 23.99 -7.11
N GLU A 115 17.06 23.35 -7.22
CA GLU A 115 18.33 24.07 -7.27
C GLU A 115 18.19 25.03 -8.43
N LYS A 116 17.89 26.29 -8.10
CA LYS A 116 18.17 27.41 -8.99
C LYS A 116 19.68 27.46 -9.10
N ALA A 117 20.21 27.01 -10.22
CA ALA A 117 21.52 27.39 -10.72
C ALA A 117 21.34 27.88 -12.17
#